data_AF-A0A0R3PXC9-F1
#
_entry.id   AF-A0A0R3PXC9-F1
#
_cell.length_a   1.000
_cell.length_b   1.000
_cell.length_c   1.000
_cell.angle_alpha   90.00
_cell.angle_beta   90.00
_cell.angle_gamma   90.00
#
_symmetry.space_group_name_H-M   'P 1'
#
loop_
_entity.id
_entity.type
_entity.pdbx_description
1 polymer ?
#
loop_
_entity_poly.entity_id
_entity_poly.type
_entity_poly.pdbx_seq_one_letter_code
_entity_poly.pdbx_strand_id
1 'polypeptide(L)'
;MFSPDSGPNFDTWMRRIATPKYSGIINDNGVSAVNGINTVYANIGGRRYSAQLPPTTFFLMNSYYRNYNGQQTEQLKIAINDDVTVYKTENGKTTVTDGYGNIKRDGGPFRIISSVI
;
A
#
# COMPACT_ATOMS: atom_id res chain seq x y z
N MET A 1 -28.48 -6.54 -18.01
CA MET A 1 -27.44 -7.60 -17.99
C MET A 1 -26.10 -6.90 -18.02
N PHE A 2 -25.32 -6.95 -16.94
CA PHE A 2 -23.95 -6.41 -16.93
C PHE A 2 -23.00 -7.61 -16.90
N SER A 3 -22.14 -7.70 -17.93
CA SER A 3 -21.12 -8.74 -18.08
C SER A 3 -20.02 -8.57 -17.02
N PRO A 4 -19.59 -9.63 -16.30
CA PRO A 4 -18.56 -9.53 -15.28
C PRO A 4 -17.23 -10.12 -15.75
N ASP A 5 -16.65 -9.64 -16.85
CA ASP A 5 -15.35 -10.10 -17.35
C ASP A 5 -14.38 -8.95 -17.71
N SER A 6 -14.41 -7.89 -16.92
CA SER A 6 -13.32 -6.91 -16.84
C SER A 6 -12.78 -6.94 -15.41
N GLY A 7 -11.45 -7.01 -15.26
CA GLY A 7 -10.75 -7.17 -13.98
C GLY A 7 -11.23 -6.27 -12.83
N PRO A 8 -10.79 -6.53 -11.59
CA PRO A 8 -11.39 -5.97 -10.38
C PRO A 8 -11.47 -4.43 -10.45
N ASN A 9 -12.69 -3.91 -10.60
CA ASN A 9 -12.99 -2.47 -10.54
C ASN A 9 -12.63 -1.89 -9.15
N PHE A 10 -12.56 -0.57 -9.03
CA PHE A 10 -12.24 0.13 -7.78
C PHE A 10 -13.07 -0.40 -6.59
N ASP A 11 -14.36 -0.67 -6.79
CA ASP A 11 -15.24 -1.28 -5.78
C ASP A 11 -14.78 -2.66 -5.31
N THR A 12 -14.30 -3.48 -6.24
CA THR A 12 -13.71 -4.80 -5.91
C THR A 12 -12.41 -4.63 -5.13
N TRP A 13 -11.60 -3.62 -5.43
CA TRP A 13 -10.38 -3.30 -4.67
C TRP A 13 -10.69 -2.77 -3.27
N MET A 14 -11.65 -1.86 -3.15
CA MET A 14 -12.11 -1.32 -1.88
C MET A 14 -12.59 -2.44 -0.96
N ARG A 15 -13.36 -3.42 -1.47
CA ARG A 15 -13.74 -4.63 -0.71
C ARG A 15 -12.55 -5.48 -0.28
N ARG A 16 -11.52 -5.61 -1.13
CA ARG A 16 -10.30 -6.41 -0.84
C ARG A 16 -9.39 -5.74 0.20
N ILE A 17 -9.32 -4.41 0.24
CA ILE A 17 -8.52 -3.64 1.21
C ILE A 17 -9.27 -3.47 2.54
N ALA A 18 -10.60 -3.35 2.50
CA ALA A 18 -11.48 -3.23 3.66
C ALA A 18 -11.57 -4.50 4.51
N THR A 19 -11.02 -5.64 4.06
CA THR A 19 -10.91 -6.83 4.89
C THR A 19 -9.60 -6.76 5.69
N PRO A 20 -9.62 -6.36 6.98
CA PRO A 20 -8.41 -6.38 7.79
C PRO A 20 -7.92 -7.83 7.93
N LYS A 21 -6.77 -8.14 7.34
CA LYS A 21 -6.04 -9.38 7.64
C LYS A 21 -4.92 -9.04 8.63
N TYR A 22 -5.31 -8.68 9.86
CA TYR A 22 -4.35 -8.39 10.92
C TYR A 22 -3.87 -9.67 11.60
N SER A 23 -2.55 -9.83 11.66
CA SER A 23 -1.84 -10.37 12.83
C SER A 23 -0.36 -10.03 12.66
N GLY A 24 0.04 -8.87 13.18
CA GLY A 24 1.41 -8.37 13.08
C GLY A 24 1.44 -6.88 13.35
N ILE A 25 1.92 -6.52 14.53
CA ILE A 25 2.02 -5.15 15.01
C ILE A 25 2.89 -4.33 14.04
N ILE A 26 2.30 -3.35 13.35
CA ILE A 26 3.04 -2.25 12.71
C ILE A 26 2.70 -0.98 13.48
N ASN A 27 3.46 -0.70 14.52
CA ASN A 27 3.18 0.34 15.54
C ASN A 27 3.14 1.81 15.03
N ASP A 28 3.31 2.11 13.74
CA ASP A 28 3.49 3.49 13.27
C ASP A 28 2.85 3.82 11.91
N ASN A 29 1.98 2.95 11.41
CA ASN A 29 1.21 3.24 10.20
C ASN A 29 0.06 4.19 10.57
N GLY A 30 0.02 5.39 10.01
CA GLY A 30 -0.99 6.38 10.42
C GLY A 30 -1.02 7.63 9.56
N VAL A 31 -1.92 8.55 9.91
CA VAL A 31 -2.05 9.86 9.30
C VAL A 31 -1.89 10.94 10.37
N SER A 32 -1.15 12.00 10.06
CA SER A 32 -1.08 13.22 10.86
C SER A 32 -1.60 14.38 10.03
N ALA A 33 -2.40 15.25 10.64
CA ALA A 33 -2.86 16.49 10.03
C ALA A 33 -2.28 17.67 10.81
N VAL A 34 -1.35 18.40 10.19
CA VAL A 34 -0.73 19.59 10.79
C VAL A 34 -0.90 20.75 9.81
N ASN A 35 -1.51 21.85 10.27
CA ASN A 35 -1.76 23.05 9.45
C ASN A 35 -2.49 22.76 8.12
N GLY A 36 -3.42 21.80 8.12
CA GLY A 36 -4.17 21.41 6.91
C GLY A 36 -3.39 20.51 5.93
N ILE A 37 -2.16 20.14 6.25
CA ILE A 37 -1.36 19.20 5.48
C ILE A 37 -1.52 17.80 6.10
N ASN A 38 -2.12 16.89 5.32
CA ASN A 38 -2.24 15.49 5.70
C ASN A 38 -0.94 14.76 5.33
N THR A 39 -0.27 14.15 6.29
CA THR A 39 0.93 13.33 6.08
C THR A 39 0.62 11.90 6.50
N VAL A 40 0.79 10.95 5.57
CA VAL A 40 0.71 9.52 5.85
C VAL A 40 2.09 8.99 6.18
N TYR A 41 2.16 8.09 7.15
CA TYR A 41 3.36 7.36 7.53
C TYR A 41 3.11 5.87 7.36
N ALA A 42 4.11 5.17 6.85
CA ALA A 42 4.09 3.72 6.81
C ALA A 42 5.48 3.11 7.01
N ASN A 43 5.55 2.00 7.72
CA ASN A 43 6.71 1.13 7.71
C ASN A 43 6.62 0.17 6.52
N ILE A 44 7.69 0.12 5.73
CA ILE A 44 7.83 -0.74 4.54
C ILE A 44 9.26 -1.29 4.54
N GLY A 45 9.41 -2.61 4.59
CA GLY A 45 10.72 -3.26 4.58
C GLY A 45 11.60 -2.85 5.76
N GLY A 46 10.99 -2.68 6.95
CA GLY A 46 11.70 -2.26 8.16
C GLY A 46 12.15 -0.78 8.17
N ARG A 47 11.72 0.05 7.21
CA ARG A 47 12.01 1.48 7.16
C ARG A 47 10.72 2.30 7.21
N ARG A 48 10.72 3.41 7.95
CA ARG A 48 9.60 4.35 8.02
C ARG A 48 9.67 5.33 6.85
N TYR A 49 8.57 5.44 6.12
CA TYR A 49 8.36 6.39 5.03
C TYR A 49 7.23 7.37 5.37
N SER A 50 7.25 8.54 4.75
CA SER A 50 6.17 9.51 4.83
C SER A 50 5.83 10.10 3.46
N ALA A 51 4.56 10.45 3.27
CA ALA A 51 4.07 11.11 2.06
C ALA A 51 3.03 12.16 2.43
N GLN A 52 3.11 13.33 1.81
CA GLN A 52 2.07 14.36 1.93
C GLN A 52 0.94 14.05 0.95
N LEU A 53 -0.29 14.10 1.46
CA LEU A 53 -1.49 13.93 0.68
C LEU A 53 -2.07 15.30 0.31
N PRO A 54 -2.69 15.42 -0.87
CA PRO A 54 -3.52 16.56 -1.19
C PRO A 54 -4.65 16.76 -0.14
N PRO A 55 -5.18 17.98 0.01
CA PRO A 55 -6.40 18.22 0.79
C PRO A 55 -7.55 17.32 0.30
N THR A 56 -8.51 17.01 1.18
CA THR A 56 -9.75 16.25 0.84
C THR A 56 -9.54 14.83 0.29
N THR A 57 -8.39 14.22 0.56
CA THR A 57 -8.07 12.88 0.08
C THR A 57 -8.77 11.80 0.90
N PHE A 58 -9.43 10.85 0.23
CA PHE A 58 -9.86 9.60 0.85
C PHE A 58 -8.69 8.62 0.89
N PHE A 59 -8.47 7.99 2.04
CA PHE A 59 -7.32 7.14 2.28
C PHE A 59 -7.72 5.82 2.95
N LEU A 60 -7.20 4.72 2.40
CA LEU A 60 -7.23 3.41 3.04
C LEU A 60 -5.84 2.80 3.02
N MET A 61 -5.47 2.17 4.13
CA MET A 61 -4.21 1.46 4.25
C MET A 61 -4.42 0.14 4.95
N ASN A 62 -3.84 -0.89 4.38
CA ASN A 62 -3.87 -2.24 4.90
C ASN A 62 -2.46 -2.83 4.79
N SER A 63 -1.98 -3.36 5.89
CA SER A 63 -0.66 -3.97 5.97
C SER A 63 -0.76 -5.43 6.37
N TYR A 64 0.06 -6.26 5.73
CA TYR A 64 0.15 -7.68 5.93
C TYR A 64 1.60 -8.06 6.16
N TYR A 65 1.85 -8.87 7.17
CA TYR A 65 3.15 -9.46 7.43
C TYR A 65 2.99 -10.98 7.52
N ARG A 66 3.89 -11.71 6.85
CA ARG A 66 4.00 -13.16 6.94
C ARG A 66 5.45 -13.54 7.09
N ASN A 67 5.70 -14.44 8.03
CA ASN A 67 6.95 -15.19 8.08
C ASN A 67 6.60 -16.66 7.89
N TYR A 68 7.09 -17.27 6.81
CA TYR A 68 6.91 -18.70 6.54
C TYR A 68 8.27 -19.31 6.22
N ASN A 69 8.71 -20.28 7.05
CA ASN A 69 10.01 -20.94 6.92
C ASN A 69 11.20 -19.97 6.79
N GLY A 70 11.18 -18.85 7.51
CA GLY A 70 12.25 -17.85 7.47
C GLY A 70 12.17 -16.88 6.29
N GLN A 71 11.27 -17.09 5.33
CA GLN A 71 10.96 -16.12 4.29
C GLN A 71 9.96 -15.09 4.82
N GLN A 72 10.44 -13.87 4.97
CA GLN A 72 9.64 -12.73 5.40
C GLN A 72 9.04 -12.04 4.18
N THR A 73 7.71 -11.95 4.17
CA THR A 73 6.93 -11.18 3.20
C THR A 73 6.15 -10.12 3.96
N GLU A 74 6.44 -8.86 3.65
CA GLU A 74 5.67 -7.71 4.11
C GLU A 74 4.93 -7.13 2.91
N GLN A 75 3.67 -6.73 3.10
CA GLN A 75 2.90 -6.09 2.05
C GLN A 75 2.11 -4.93 2.66
N LEU A 76 2.30 -3.74 2.11
CA LEU A 76 1.48 -2.57 2.38
C LEU A 76 0.66 -2.24 1.14
N LYS A 77 -0.65 -2.12 1.31
CA LYS A 77 -1.57 -1.61 0.30
C LYS A 77 -2.07 -0.27 0.74
N ILE A 78 -1.93 0.73 -0.11
CA ILE A 78 -2.44 2.09 0.09
C ILE A 78 -3.36 2.44 -1.07
N ALA A 79 -4.52 2.99 -0.76
CA ALA A 79 -5.41 3.61 -1.73
C ALA A 79 -5.57 5.08 -1.34
N ILE A 80 -5.28 5.98 -2.28
CA ILE A 80 -5.41 7.43 -2.16
C ILE A 80 -6.35 7.83 -3.30
N ASN A 81 -7.58 8.21 -2.94
CA ASN A 81 -8.68 8.35 -3.91
C ASN A 81 -8.78 7.07 -4.77
N ASP A 82 -8.67 7.18 -6.10
CA ASP A 82 -8.77 6.06 -7.03
C ASP A 82 -7.42 5.39 -7.36
N ASP A 83 -6.31 5.90 -6.81
CA ASP A 83 -4.96 5.35 -7.06
C ASP A 83 -4.56 4.35 -5.97
N VAL A 84 -4.40 3.09 -6.38
CA VAL A 84 -3.95 1.99 -5.53
C VAL A 84 -2.47 1.75 -5.76
N THR A 85 -1.70 1.74 -4.67
CA THR A 85 -0.30 1.32 -4.68
C THR A 85 -0.10 0.17 -3.72
N VAL A 86 0.65 -0.83 -4.15
CA VAL A 86 1.00 -2.02 -3.37
C VAL A 86 2.52 -2.08 -3.25
N TYR A 87 3.02 -1.98 -2.02
CA TYR A 87 4.41 -2.22 -1.69
C TYR A 87 4.52 -3.64 -1.16
N LYS A 88 5.37 -4.46 -1.78
CA LYS A 88 5.65 -5.81 -1.33
C LYS A 88 7.14 -5.94 -1.07
N THR A 89 7.52 -6.19 0.18
CA THR A 89 8.90 -6.46 0.57
C THR A 89 9.09 -7.95 0.77
N GLU A 90 10.01 -8.55 0.03
CA GLU A 90 10.43 -9.94 0.19
C GLU A 90 11.93 -9.98 0.32
N ASN A 91 12.45 -10.62 1.37
CA ASN A 91 13.89 -10.73 1.64
C ASN A 91 14.63 -9.37 1.57
N GLY A 92 14.01 -8.31 2.10
CA GLY A 92 14.56 -6.95 2.11
C GLY A 92 14.44 -6.17 0.80
N LYS A 93 13.86 -6.76 -0.25
CA LYS A 93 13.64 -6.10 -1.55
C LYS A 93 12.18 -5.68 -1.70
N THR A 94 11.95 -4.39 -1.92
CA THR A 94 10.61 -3.84 -2.13
C THR A 94 10.28 -3.71 -3.61
N THR A 95 9.15 -4.29 -4.02
CA THR A 95 8.53 -4.08 -5.32
C THR A 95 7.28 -3.22 -5.16
N VAL A 96 7.08 -2.26 -6.06
CA VAL A 96 5.94 -1.34 -6.04
C VAL A 96 5.09 -1.58 -7.27
N THR A 97 3.82 -1.93 -7.06
CA THR A 97 2.85 -2.16 -8.14
C THR A 97 1.59 -1.34 -7.94
N ASP A 98 0.76 -1.25 -8.97
CA ASP A 98 -0.63 -0.87 -8.83
C ASP A 98 -1.44 -2.03 -8.21
N GLY A 99 -2.76 -1.85 -8.07
CA GLY A 99 -3.66 -2.93 -7.66
C GLY A 99 -3.59 -4.15 -8.59
N TYR A 100 -3.44 -3.95 -9.89
CA TYR A 100 -3.43 -5.01 -10.90
C TYR A 100 -2.12 -5.80 -10.98
N GLY A 101 -1.07 -5.36 -10.29
CA GLY A 101 0.25 -5.97 -10.29
C GLY A 101 1.22 -5.38 -11.32
N ASN A 102 0.83 -4.31 -12.02
CA ASN A 102 1.74 -3.60 -12.92
C ASN A 102 2.73 -2.76 -12.11
N ILE A 103 4.00 -2.74 -12.51
CA ILE A 103 5.04 -1.97 -11.81
C ILE A 103 4.74 -0.47 -11.86
N LYS A 104 4.70 0.17 -10.68
CA LYS A 104 4.63 1.62 -10.53
C LYS A 104 6.04 2.19 -10.48
N ARG A 105 6.52 2.65 -11.65
CA ARG A 105 7.89 3.17 -11.82
C ARG A 105 8.16 4.47 -11.06
N ASP A 106 7.11 5.24 -10.76
CA ASP A 106 7.16 6.43 -9.92
C ASP A 106 7.34 6.09 -8.42
N GLY A 107 7.22 4.81 -8.05
CA GLY A 107 7.35 4.33 -6.68
C GLY A 107 6.16 4.70 -5.79
N GLY A 108 5.06 5.18 -6.39
CA GLY A 108 3.86 5.62 -5.71
C GLY A 108 4.07 6.75 -4.68
N PRO A 109 3.15 6.90 -3.72
CA PRO A 109 3.17 8.00 -2.74
C PRO A 109 4.47 8.14 -1.96
N PHE A 110 5.14 7.03 -1.63
CA PHE A 110 6.40 7.03 -0.87
C PHE A 110 7.64 7.07 -1.77
N ARG A 111 7.48 7.15 -3.10
CA ARG A 111 8.57 7.23 -4.10
C ARG A 111 9.64 6.14 -3.94
N ILE A 112 9.22 4.93 -3.57
CA ILE A 112 10.13 3.80 -3.42
C ILE A 112 10.44 3.26 -4.80
N ILE A 113 11.68 3.48 -5.26
CA ILE A 113 12.13 2.92 -6.54
C ILE A 113 12.27 1.43 -6.36
N SER A 114 11.49 0.66 -7.13
CA SER A 114 11.67 -0.79 -7.21
C SER A 114 13.07 -1.06 -7.73
N SER A 115 13.97 -1.56 -6.88
CA SER A 115 15.28 -2.01 -7.33
C SER A 115 15.08 -3.30 -8.10
N VAL A 116 15.03 -3.25 -9.43
CA VAL A 116 15.21 -4.46 -10.23
C VAL A 116 16.70 -4.78 -10.19
N ILE A 117 17.04 -6.03 -9.85
CA ILE A 117 18.40 -6.56 -10.01
C ILE A 117 18.36 -7.34 -11.30
#